data_AF-A0A9D7SJV1-F1
#
_entry.id   AF-A0A9D7SJV1-F1
#
_cell.length_a   1.000
_cell.length_b   1.000
_cell.length_c   1.000
_cell.angle_alpha   90.00
_cell.angle_beta   90.00
_cell.angle_gamma   90.00
#
_symmetry.space_group_name_H-M   'P 1'
#
loop_
_entity.id
_entity.type
_entity.pdbx_description
1 polymer ?
#
loop_
_entity_poly.entity_id
_entity_poly.type
_entity_poly.pdbx_seq_one_letter_code
_entity_poly.pdbx_strand_id
1 'polypeptide(L)'
;MSGRLLVLLLVIAGFGVLSALALLDVGYWGIVAPHFRSWGGAQVLTDLVLLAILACFWMTRDARKHGLPAWPFILVTLVAGSFGPLSYLVARELRRSAESTATS
;
A
#
# COMPACT_ATOMS: atom_id res chain seq x y z
N MET A 1 7.10 -11.19 17.41
CA MET A 1 6.48 -10.35 16.36
C MET A 1 4.98 -10.43 16.52
N SER A 2 4.25 -9.31 16.46
CA SER A 2 2.79 -9.35 16.54
C SER A 2 2.22 -10.10 15.32
N GLY A 3 1.17 -10.91 15.51
CA GLY A 3 0.56 -11.67 14.41
C GLY A 3 0.09 -10.77 13.26
N ARG A 4 -0.35 -9.55 13.57
CA ARG A 4 -0.69 -8.51 12.59
C ARG A 4 0.48 -8.12 11.69
N LEU A 5 1.65 -7.88 12.27
CA LEU A 5 2.85 -7.55 11.51
C LEU A 5 3.24 -8.69 10.57
N LEU A 6 3.17 -9.93 11.04
CA LEU A 6 3.48 -11.10 10.21
C LEU A 6 2.56 -11.19 8.99
N VAL A 7 1.25 -11.01 9.20
CA VAL A 7 0.26 -11.01 8.10
C VAL A 7 0.55 -9.90 7.10
N LEU A 8 0.85 -8.68 7.56
CA LEU A 8 1.18 -7.57 6.67
C LEU A 8 2.41 -7.87 5.81
N LEU A 9 3.47 -8.41 6.42
CA LEU A 9 4.70 -8.77 5.70
C LEU A 9 4.46 -9.88 4.69
N LEU A 10 3.67 -10.90 5.02
CA LEU A 10 3.32 -11.98 4.09
C LEU A 10 2.50 -11.45 2.91
N VAL A 11 1.54 -10.55 3.15
CA VAL A 11 0.75 -9.93 2.07
C VAL A 11 1.65 -9.08 1.17
N ILE A 12 2.53 -8.25 1.74
CA ILE A 12 3.48 -7.44 0.96
C ILE A 12 4.41 -8.34 0.14
N ALA A 13 4.95 -9.40 0.73
CA ALA A 13 5.83 -10.33 0.03
C ALA A 13 5.11 -11.03 -1.12
N GLY A 14 3.92 -11.59 -0.88
CA GLY A 14 3.13 -12.27 -1.91
C GLY A 14 2.74 -11.33 -3.05
N PHE A 15 2.23 -10.14 -2.73
CA PHE A 15 1.89 -9.13 -3.74
C PHE A 15 3.13 -8.58 -4.44
N GLY A 16 4.27 -8.49 -3.74
CA GLY A 16 5.58 -8.14 -4.28
C GLY A 16 6.06 -9.13 -5.35
N VAL A 17 5.99 -10.42 -5.06
CA VAL A 17 6.32 -11.48 -6.03
C VAL A 17 5.41 -11.37 -7.26
N LEU A 18 4.09 -11.28 -7.06
CA LEU A 18 3.14 -11.12 -8.17
C LEU A 18 3.47 -9.88 -9.02
N SER A 19 3.71 -8.74 -8.38
CA SER A 19 4.03 -7.48 -9.06
C SER A 19 5.35 -7.55 -9.82
N ALA A 20 6.37 -8.17 -9.25
CA ALA A 20 7.66 -8.37 -9.92
C ALA A 20 7.53 -9.27 -11.14
N LEU A 21 6.80 -10.38 -11.03
CA LEU A 21 6.54 -11.27 -12.16
C LEU A 21 5.77 -10.56 -13.29
N ALA A 22 4.73 -9.78 -12.95
CA ALA A 22 4.00 -8.98 -13.92
C ALA A 22 4.88 -7.91 -14.59
N LEU A 23 5.74 -7.23 -13.82
CA LEU A 23 6.69 -6.25 -14.38
C LEU A 23 7.71 -6.89 -15.32
N LEU A 24 8.17 -8.10 -15.03
CA LEU A 24 9.09 -8.83 -15.91
C LEU A 24 8.39 -9.30 -17.19
N ASP A 25 7.12 -9.65 -17.11
CA ASP A 25 6.34 -10.17 -18.25
C ASP A 25 5.87 -9.05 -19.20
N VAL A 26 5.21 -8.02 -18.65
CA VAL A 26 4.54 -6.98 -19.47
C VAL A 26 5.09 -5.57 -19.26
N GLY A 27 6.05 -5.40 -18.34
CA GLY A 27 6.54 -4.08 -17.95
C GLY A 27 5.50 -3.24 -17.21
N TYR A 28 5.89 -2.05 -16.75
CA TYR A 28 4.99 -1.18 -15.99
C TYR A 28 3.77 -0.74 -16.82
N TRP A 29 4.00 -0.32 -18.07
CA TRP A 29 2.92 0.15 -18.93
C TRP A 29 1.98 -0.98 -19.37
N GLY A 30 2.50 -2.20 -19.54
CA GLY A 30 1.67 -3.36 -19.89
C GLY A 30 0.71 -3.81 -18.79
N ILE A 31 0.96 -3.44 -17.53
CA ILE A 31 -0.01 -3.64 -16.44
C ILE A 31 -1.20 -2.69 -16.59
N VAL A 32 -0.94 -1.43 -16.95
CA VAL A 32 -1.96 -0.37 -16.95
C VAL A 32 -2.73 -0.31 -18.26
N ALA A 33 -2.04 -0.38 -19.40
CA ALA A 33 -2.64 -0.17 -20.73
C ALA A 33 -3.86 -1.06 -21.07
N PRO A 34 -3.93 -2.34 -20.67
CA PRO A 34 -5.09 -3.20 -20.95
C PRO A 34 -6.41 -2.67 -20.36
N HIS A 35 -6.34 -1.92 -19.26
CA HIS A 35 -7.52 -1.38 -18.59
C HIS A 35 -8.25 -0.34 -19.46
N PHE A 36 -7.57 0.29 -20.41
CA PHE A 36 -8.20 1.23 -21.35
C PHE A 36 -8.81 0.57 -22.59
N ARG A 37 -8.71 -0.76 -22.73
CA ARG A 37 -9.25 -1.50 -23.88
C ARG A 37 -10.73 -1.87 -23.73
N SER A 38 -11.29 -1.78 -22.53
CA SER A 38 -12.71 -2.07 -22.28
C SER A 38 -13.28 -1.19 -21.17
N TRP A 39 -14.60 -0.99 -21.19
CA TRP A 39 -15.29 -0.25 -20.13
C TRP A 39 -15.16 -0.92 -18.76
N GLY A 40 -15.14 -2.26 -18.72
CA GLY A 40 -14.92 -3.01 -17.47
C GLY A 40 -13.53 -2.76 -16.89
N GLY A 41 -12.48 -2.84 -17.72
CA GLY A 41 -11.11 -2.53 -17.30
C GLY A 41 -10.97 -1.08 -16.80
N ALA A 42 -11.60 -0.14 -17.51
CA ALA A 42 -11.53 1.28 -17.16
C ALA A 42 -12.24 1.55 -15.83
N GLN A 43 -13.38 0.89 -15.59
CA GLN A 43 -14.09 0.96 -14.32
C GLN A 43 -13.23 0.42 -13.16
N VAL A 44 -12.60 -0.76 -13.31
CA VAL A 44 -11.72 -1.34 -12.27
C VAL A 44 -10.53 -0.44 -11.97
N LEU A 45 -9.88 0.12 -13.00
CA LEU A 45 -8.78 1.06 -12.81
C LEU A 45 -9.25 2.33 -12.07
N THR A 46 -10.43 2.83 -12.41
CA THR A 46 -11.02 4.01 -11.76
C THR A 46 -11.31 3.73 -10.29
N ASP A 47 -11.88 2.56 -9.98
CA ASP A 47 -12.14 2.13 -8.60
C ASP A 47 -10.84 2.05 -7.79
N LEU A 48 -9.78 1.46 -8.37
CA LEU A 48 -8.45 1.40 -7.75
C LEU A 48 -7.90 2.80 -7.45
N VAL A 49 -8.03 3.76 -8.38
CA VAL A 49 -7.58 5.15 -8.18
C VAL A 49 -8.37 5.82 -7.06
N LEU A 50 -9.70 5.64 -7.02
CA LEU A 50 -10.54 6.20 -5.97
C LEU A 50 -10.20 5.62 -4.59
N LEU A 51 -9.98 4.31 -4.51
CA LEU A 51 -9.51 3.65 -3.28
C LEU A 51 -8.13 4.14 -2.85
N ALA A 52 -7.20 4.35 -3.80
CA ALA A 52 -5.88 4.91 -3.49
C ALA A 52 -5.98 6.34 -2.93
N ILE A 53 -6.85 7.18 -3.51
CA ILE A 53 -7.12 8.54 -3.01
C ILE A 53 -7.70 8.48 -1.60
N LEU A 54 -8.70 7.62 -1.36
CA LEU A 54 -9.30 7.44 -0.04
C LEU A 54 -8.27 6.95 0.99
N ALA A 55 -7.40 6.02 0.60
CA ALA A 55 -6.30 5.54 1.43
C ALA A 55 -5.31 6.66 1.78
N CYS A 56 -4.95 7.53 0.82
CA CYS A 56 -4.12 8.71 1.08
C CYS A 56 -4.77 9.66 2.09
N PHE A 57 -6.07 9.96 1.95
CA PHE A 57 -6.79 10.77 2.93
C PHE A 57 -6.86 10.12 4.31
N TRP A 58 -7.06 8.81 4.37
CA TRP A 58 -7.05 8.06 5.62
C TRP A 58 -5.66 8.11 6.28
N MET A 59 -4.59 7.81 5.53
CA MET A 59 -3.21 7.83 6.04
C MET A 59 -2.85 9.21 6.59
N THR A 60 -3.17 10.29 5.88
CA THR A 60 -2.85 11.65 6.39
C THR A 60 -3.54 11.96 7.72
N ARG A 61 -4.79 11.53 7.90
CA ARG A 61 -5.53 11.72 9.16
C ARG A 61 -5.02 10.80 10.27
N ASP A 62 -4.74 9.55 9.96
CA ASP A 62 -4.27 8.54 10.92
C ASP A 62 -2.84 8.88 11.38
N ALA A 63 -1.96 9.28 10.47
CA ALA A 63 -0.56 9.57 10.78
C ALA A 63 -0.41 10.79 11.70
N ARG A 64 -1.29 11.79 11.57
CA ARG A 64 -1.38 12.92 12.51
C ARG A 64 -1.71 12.48 13.93
N LYS A 65 -2.55 11.45 14.11
CA LYS A 65 -2.90 10.92 15.44
C LYS A 65 -1.75 10.13 16.08
N HIS A 66 -0.92 9.50 15.26
CA HIS A 66 0.16 8.62 15.71
C HIS A 66 1.56 9.26 15.65
N GLY A 67 1.68 10.50 15.18
CA GLY A 67 2.98 11.18 15.04
C GLY A 67 3.87 10.56 13.96
N LEU A 68 3.29 9.94 12.92
CA LEU A 68 4.02 9.41 11.76
C LEU A 68 3.95 10.39 10.58
N PRO A 69 5.02 10.51 9.77
CA PRO A 69 4.95 11.22 8.49
C PRO A 69 4.24 10.36 7.44
N ALA A 70 3.07 10.80 6.94
CA ALA A 70 2.32 10.08 5.89
C ALA A 70 2.92 10.22 4.48
N TRP A 71 3.63 11.32 4.21
CA TRP A 71 4.04 11.70 2.85
C TRP A 71 4.88 10.67 2.08
N PRO A 72 5.82 9.89 2.70
CA PRO A 72 6.58 8.90 1.94
C PRO A 72 5.68 7.79 1.41
N PHE A 73 4.73 7.35 2.24
CA PHE A 73 3.77 6.31 1.90
C PHE A 73 2.79 6.76 0.82
N ILE A 74 2.40 8.04 0.82
CA ILE A 74 1.59 8.64 -0.25
C ILE A 74 2.32 8.59 -1.58
N LEU A 75 3.61 8.96 -1.61
CA LEU A 75 4.41 8.87 -2.84
C LEU A 75 4.49 7.44 -3.38
N VAL A 76 4.73 6.46 -2.49
CA VAL A 76 4.70 5.04 -2.89
C VAL A 76 3.32 4.65 -3.41
N THR A 77 2.24 5.15 -2.81
CA THR A 77 0.86 4.86 -3.26
C THR A 77 0.60 5.34 -4.69
N LEU A 78 1.12 6.51 -5.05
CA LEU A 78 0.90 7.09 -6.38
C LEU A 78 1.56 6.29 -7.50
N VAL A 79 2.70 5.62 -7.22
CA VAL A 79 3.45 4.88 -8.24
C VAL A 79 3.22 3.37 -8.18
N ALA A 80 2.97 2.83 -6.98
CA ALA A 80 2.92 1.41 -6.69
C ALA A 80 1.58 0.97 -6.07
N GLY A 81 0.59 1.87 -5.95
CA GLY A 81 -0.73 1.52 -5.44
C GLY A 81 -0.71 1.05 -3.99
N SER A 82 -1.20 -0.16 -3.73
CA SER A 82 -1.40 -0.68 -2.37
C SER A 82 -0.12 -0.86 -1.54
N PHE A 83 1.08 -0.82 -2.14
CA PHE A 83 2.34 -0.87 -1.39
C PHE A 83 2.48 0.29 -0.39
N GLY A 84 1.95 1.48 -0.71
CA GLY A 84 2.01 2.64 0.18
C GLY A 84 1.21 2.43 1.49
N PRO A 85 -0.10 2.14 1.43
CA PRO A 85 -0.89 1.88 2.63
C PRO A 85 -0.41 0.66 3.43
N LEU A 86 0.03 -0.40 2.75
CA LEU A 86 0.57 -1.59 3.42
C LEU A 86 1.86 -1.29 4.19
N SER A 87 2.79 -0.56 3.58
CA SER A 87 4.04 -0.15 4.26
C SER A 87 3.78 0.85 5.38
N TYR A 88 2.79 1.74 5.25
CA TYR A 88 2.34 2.62 6.34
C TYR A 88 1.84 1.82 7.55
N LEU A 89 1.02 0.79 7.33
CA LEU A 89 0.52 -0.09 8.39
C LEU A 89 1.65 -0.83 9.11
N VAL A 90 2.67 -1.29 8.36
CA VAL A 90 3.87 -1.91 8.95
C VAL A 90 4.60 -0.91 9.84
N ALA A 91 4.88 0.30 9.35
CA ALA A 91 5.58 1.33 10.12
C ALA A 91 4.83 1.70 11.41
N ARG A 92 3.49 1.82 11.33
CA ARG A 92 2.62 2.06 12.48
C ARG A 92 2.69 0.93 13.51
N GLU A 93 2.66 -0.32 13.07
CA GLU A 93 2.70 -1.48 13.96
C GLU A 93 4.05 -1.65 14.66
N LEU A 94 5.15 -1.33 13.96
CA LEU A 94 6.49 -1.31 14.55
C LEU A 94 6.59 -0.26 15.66
N ARG A 95 6.06 0.95 15.43
CA ARG A 95 6.03 2.02 16.45
C ARG A 95 5.20 1.62 17.67
N ARG A 96 4.01 1.04 17.45
CA ARG A 96 3.15 0.52 18.52
C ARG A 96 3.85 -0.54 19.36
N SER A 97 4.63 -1.42 18.72
CA SER A 97 5.39 -2.45 19.41
C SER A 97 6.50 -1.86 20.29
N ALA A 98 7.22 -0.85 19.78
CA ALA A 98 8.27 -0.15 20.54
C ALA A 98 7.72 0.60 21.77
N GLU A 99 6.56 1.26 21.64
CA GLU A 99 5.88 1.95 22.74
C GLU A 99 5.44 0.97 23.86
N SER A 100 4.96 -0.22 23.48
CA SER A 100 4.58 -1.27 24.43
C SER A 100 5.76 -1.79 25.24
N THR A 101 6.95 -1.91 24.62
CA THR A 101 8.16 -2.37 25.31
C THR A 101 8.73 -1.31 26.25
N ALA A 102 8.60 -0.02 25.92
CA ALA A 102 9.09 1.07 26.77
C ALA A 102 8.25 1.29 28.05
N THR A 103 7.03 0.73 28.10
CA THR A 103 6.10 0.88 29.23
C THR A 103 6.07 -0.37 30.15
N SER A 104 6.80 -1.43 29.80
CA SER A 104 6.92 -2.67 30.59
C SER A 104 8.24 -2.71 31.35
#